data_AF-A0A955T5K5-F1
#
_entry.id   AF-A0A955T5K5-F1
#
_cell.length_a   1.000
_cell.length_b   1.000
_cell.length_c   1.000
_cell.angle_alpha   90.00
_cell.angle_beta   90.00
_cell.angle_gamma   90.00
#
_symmetry.space_group_name_H-M   'P 1'
#
loop_
_entity.id
_entity.type
_entity.pdbx_description
1 polymer ?
#
loop_
_entity_poly.entity_id
_entity_poly.type
_entity_poly.pdbx_seq_one_letter_code
_entity_poly.pdbx_strand_id
1 'polypeptide(L)'
;MSHQVALHPRRLQLRLLFFTAWLISSTAYFFQAPCPAAPPNVLLIMSDDQGWGDIHSHGNDKIDTPVLDRLASEGIRFDRFFVSPVCAPTRAS
;
A
#
# COMPACT_ATOMS: atom_id res chain seq x y z
N MET A 1 21.77 52.54 30.96
CA MET A 1 21.38 51.69 29.82
C MET A 1 21.36 50.24 30.29
N SER A 2 20.30 49.84 31.00
CA SER A 2 20.10 48.45 31.48
C SER A 2 18.77 48.36 32.25
N HIS A 3 17.66 48.28 31.52
CA HIS A 3 16.36 47.93 32.11
C HIS A 3 16.39 46.43 32.47
N GLN A 4 16.51 46.12 33.76
CA GLN A 4 16.38 44.76 34.29
C GLN A 4 14.89 44.39 34.30
N VAL A 5 14.48 43.49 33.39
CA VAL A 5 13.14 42.91 33.34
C VAL A 5 12.98 41.97 34.53
N ALA A 6 12.20 42.39 35.54
CA ALA A 6 11.92 41.58 36.72
C ALA A 6 11.06 40.35 36.35
N LEU A 7 11.72 39.20 36.23
CA LEU A 7 11.07 37.90 36.02
C LEU A 7 10.33 37.49 37.30
N HIS A 8 9.03 37.75 37.35
CA HIS A 8 8.17 37.28 38.45
C HIS A 8 8.09 35.73 38.42
N PRO A 9 8.37 35.02 39.52
CA PRO A 9 8.54 33.56 39.53
C PRO A 9 7.29 32.80 39.04
N ARG A 10 6.10 33.35 39.27
CA ARG A 10 4.82 32.80 38.78
C ARG A 10 4.65 32.85 37.26
N ARG A 11 5.25 33.85 36.57
CA ARG A 11 5.19 33.98 35.11
C ARG A 11 6.19 33.05 34.40
N LEU A 12 7.30 32.72 35.06
CA LEU A 12 8.28 31.75 34.56
C LEU A 12 7.76 30.30 34.71
N GLN A 13 7.09 30.00 35.83
CA GLN A 13 6.46 28.70 36.08
C GLN A 13 5.38 28.35 35.05
N LEU A 14 4.49 29.30 34.71
CA LEU A 14 3.47 29.06 33.68
C LEU A 14 4.08 28.77 32.30
N ARG A 15 5.13 29.50 31.90
CA ARG A 15 5.80 29.29 30.60
C ARG A 15 6.49 27.93 30.52
N LEU A 16 7.12 27.48 31.62
CA LEU A 16 7.68 26.14 31.71
C LEU A 16 6.60 25.06 31.55
N LEU A 17 5.44 25.22 32.21
CA LEU A 17 4.32 24.27 32.13
C LEU A 17 3.75 24.15 30.71
N PHE A 18 3.61 25.26 29.98
CA PHE A 18 3.16 25.21 28.58
C PHE A 18 4.21 24.57 27.65
N PHE A 19 5.49 24.82 27.89
CA PHE A 19 6.57 24.24 27.09
C PHE A 19 6.71 22.74 27.32
N THR A 20 6.58 22.28 28.57
CA THR A 20 6.58 20.83 28.89
C THR A 20 5.32 20.14 28.36
N ALA A 21 4.15 20.77 28.45
CA ALA A 21 2.92 20.23 27.85
C ALA A 21 3.02 20.13 26.32
N TRP A 22 3.63 21.12 25.66
CA TRP A 22 3.88 21.09 24.22
C TRP A 22 4.88 19.99 23.83
N LEU A 23 5.97 19.82 24.59
CA LEU A 23 6.92 18.72 24.42
C LEU A 23 6.26 17.34 24.57
N ILE A 24 5.44 17.15 25.60
CA ILE A 24 4.72 15.88 25.84
C ILE A 24 3.70 15.58 24.73
N SER A 25 3.00 16.60 24.23
CA SER A 25 2.06 16.43 23.12
C SER A 25 2.77 16.11 21.80
N SER A 26 3.92 16.74 21.53
CA SER A 26 4.70 16.47 20.31
C SER A 26 5.23 15.05 20.26
N THR A 27 5.72 14.51 21.38
CA THR A 27 6.25 13.13 21.43
C THR A 27 5.13 12.11 21.22
N ALA A 28 3.94 12.33 21.77
CA ALA A 28 2.79 11.45 21.57
C ALA A 28 2.38 11.30 20.09
N TYR A 29 2.48 12.37 19.29
CA TYR A 29 2.20 12.31 17.85
C TYR A 29 3.19 11.42 17.07
N PHE A 30 4.47 11.40 17.48
CA PHE A 30 5.49 10.56 16.82
C PHE A 30 5.37 9.07 17.16
N PHE A 31 4.71 8.72 18.28
CA PHE A 31 4.53 7.33 18.71
C PHE A 31 3.27 6.66 18.17
N GLN A 32 2.51 7.30 17.29
CA GLN A 32 1.35 6.68 16.66
C GLN A 32 1.82 5.66 15.60
N ALA A 33 2.03 4.43 16.01
CA ALA A 33 2.25 3.32 15.09
C ALA A 33 1.00 3.14 14.22
N PRO A 34 1.13 3.03 12.89
CA PRO A 34 0.01 2.64 12.05
C PRO A 34 -0.52 1.29 12.54
N CYS A 35 -1.83 1.18 12.72
CA CYS A 35 -2.47 -0.11 12.94
C CYS A 35 -2.07 -1.01 11.75
N PRO A 36 -1.58 -2.24 11.99
CA PRO A 36 -1.24 -3.14 10.90
C PRO A 36 -2.49 -3.30 10.03
N ALA A 37 -2.37 -2.90 8.77
CA ALA A 37 -3.44 -3.10 7.80
C ALA A 37 -3.77 -4.59 7.77
N ALA A 38 -5.07 -4.93 7.70
CA ALA A 38 -5.48 -6.31 7.50
C ALA A 38 -4.77 -6.86 6.26
N PRO A 39 -4.32 -8.12 6.28
CA PRO A 39 -3.73 -8.72 5.10
C PRO A 39 -4.72 -8.66 3.93
N PRO A 40 -4.25 -8.44 2.69
CA PRO A 40 -5.14 -8.42 1.54
C PRO A 40 -5.77 -9.79 1.32
N ASN A 41 -6.99 -9.81 0.78
CA ASN A 41 -7.59 -11.04 0.29
C ASN A 41 -6.91 -11.42 -1.03
N VAL A 42 -6.57 -12.70 -1.19
CA VAL A 42 -5.96 -13.23 -2.42
C VAL A 42 -6.98 -14.11 -3.14
N LEU A 43 -7.29 -13.76 -4.40
CA LEU A 43 -8.13 -14.56 -5.29
C LEU A 43 -7.27 -15.10 -6.43
N LEU A 44 -7.09 -16.42 -6.48
CA LEU A 44 -6.39 -17.10 -7.58
C LEU A 44 -7.41 -17.64 -8.57
N ILE A 45 -7.39 -17.12 -9.80
CA ILE A 45 -8.22 -17.58 -10.92
C ILE A 45 -7.31 -18.29 -11.90
N MET A 46 -7.64 -19.54 -12.26
CA MET A 46 -6.88 -20.35 -13.20
C MET A 46 -7.84 -21.02 -14.18
N SER A 47 -7.67 -20.73 -15.46
CA SER A 47 -8.34 -21.38 -16.59
C SER A 47 -7.60 -22.65 -17.01
N ASP A 48 -8.33 -23.72 -17.35
CA ASP A 48 -7.72 -24.91 -17.96
C ASP A 48 -7.57 -24.71 -19.48
N ASP A 49 -6.50 -25.28 -20.06
CA ASP A 49 -6.21 -25.28 -21.51
C ASP A 49 -6.22 -23.93 -22.25
N GLN A 50 -6.08 -22.80 -21.55
CA GLN A 50 -6.04 -21.48 -22.17
C GLN A 50 -4.67 -21.18 -22.81
N GLY A 51 -4.65 -21.01 -24.12
CA GLY A 51 -3.47 -20.62 -24.88
C GLY A 51 -3.18 -19.13 -24.87
N TRP A 52 -1.98 -18.75 -25.29
CA TRP A 52 -1.58 -17.34 -25.40
C TRP A 52 -2.51 -16.54 -26.31
N GLY A 53 -2.99 -17.14 -27.41
CA GLY A 53 -3.87 -16.46 -28.36
C GLY A 53 -5.32 -16.30 -27.88
N ASP A 54 -5.72 -16.85 -26.75
CA ASP A 54 -7.14 -16.90 -26.35
C ASP A 54 -7.63 -15.66 -25.59
N ILE A 55 -6.81 -14.61 -25.52
CA ILE A 55 -7.15 -13.32 -24.88
C ILE A 55 -7.02 -12.20 -25.91
N HIS A 56 -8.00 -11.29 -25.94
CA HIS A 56 -7.99 -10.14 -26.83
C HIS A 56 -6.76 -9.25 -26.62
N SER A 57 -6.45 -8.88 -25.37
CA SER A 57 -5.27 -8.09 -25.01
C SER A 57 -3.92 -8.75 -25.33
N HIS A 58 -3.88 -10.00 -25.78
CA HIS A 58 -2.68 -10.63 -26.35
C HIS A 58 -2.54 -10.42 -27.86
N GLY A 59 -3.40 -9.59 -28.47
CA GLY A 59 -3.41 -9.26 -29.89
C GLY A 59 -4.37 -10.12 -30.73
N ASN A 60 -5.37 -10.75 -30.11
CA ASN A 60 -6.39 -11.50 -30.84
C ASN A 60 -7.64 -10.66 -31.08
N ASP A 61 -7.75 -10.07 -32.27
CA ASP A 61 -8.89 -9.23 -32.67
C ASP A 61 -10.19 -10.01 -32.95
N LYS A 62 -10.18 -11.35 -32.85
CA LYS A 62 -11.35 -12.21 -33.14
C LYS A 62 -12.13 -12.64 -31.90
N ILE A 63 -11.56 -12.47 -30.71
CA ILE A 63 -12.16 -12.86 -29.43
C ILE A 63 -12.35 -11.60 -28.59
N ASP A 64 -13.47 -11.51 -27.88
CA ASP A 64 -13.74 -10.43 -26.94
C ASP A 64 -13.61 -10.96 -25.51
N THR A 65 -12.70 -10.37 -24.73
CA THR A 65 -12.42 -10.76 -23.34
C THR A 65 -12.43 -9.56 -22.40
N PRO A 66 -13.51 -8.76 -22.37
CA PRO A 66 -13.48 -7.40 -21.85
C PRO A 66 -13.17 -7.34 -20.33
N VAL A 67 -13.53 -8.38 -19.58
CA VAL A 67 -13.21 -8.49 -18.15
C VAL A 67 -11.72 -8.80 -17.94
N LEU A 68 -11.13 -9.69 -18.74
CA LEU A 68 -9.70 -10.00 -18.66
C LEU A 68 -8.85 -8.82 -19.15
N ASP A 69 -9.30 -8.12 -20.19
CA ASP A 69 -8.62 -6.93 -20.71
C ASP A 69 -8.62 -5.79 -19.69
N ARG A 70 -9.75 -5.61 -18.98
CA ARG A 70 -9.82 -4.69 -17.85
C ARG A 70 -8.84 -5.07 -16.75
N LEU A 71 -8.78 -6.34 -16.35
CA LEU A 71 -7.81 -6.83 -15.36
C LEU A 71 -6.37 -6.59 -15.80
N ALA A 72 -6.05 -6.79 -17.08
CA ALA A 72 -4.73 -6.51 -17.63
C ALA A 72 -4.39 -5.02 -17.60
N SER A 73 -5.38 -4.13 -17.80
CA SER A 73 -5.19 -2.67 -17.79
C SER A 73 -5.06 -2.06 -16.39
N GLU A 74 -5.73 -2.66 -15.39
CA GLU A 74 -5.72 -2.19 -14.00
C GLU A 74 -4.58 -2.83 -13.19
N GLY A 75 -3.88 -3.82 -13.74
CA GLY A 75 -2.89 -4.64 -13.06
C GLY A 75 -1.54 -4.74 -13.76
N ILE A 76 -0.86 -5.85 -13.51
CA ILE A 76 0.43 -6.19 -14.14
C ILE A 76 0.22 -7.46 -14.96
N ARG A 77 0.68 -7.44 -16.22
CA ARG A 77 0.64 -8.57 -17.14
C ARG A 77 2.05 -9.10 -17.40
N PHE A 78 2.19 -10.42 -17.43
CA PHE A 78 3.47 -11.09 -17.70
C PHE A 78 3.49 -11.64 -19.13
N ASP A 79 4.27 -11.00 -20.01
CA ASP A 79 4.33 -11.37 -21.43
C ASP A 79 5.14 -12.64 -21.71
N ARG A 80 5.89 -13.11 -20.71
CA ARG A 80 6.76 -14.28 -20.80
C ARG A 80 6.62 -15.15 -19.57
N PHE A 81 5.42 -15.73 -19.41
CA PHE A 81 5.10 -16.71 -18.39
C PHE A 81 5.08 -18.11 -18.99
N PHE A 82 5.80 -19.06 -18.40
CA PHE A 82 5.98 -20.41 -18.95
C PHE A 82 5.40 -21.46 -18.00
N VAL A 83 4.84 -22.51 -18.58
CA VAL A 83 4.20 -23.62 -17.87
C VAL A 83 4.68 -24.96 -18.42
N SER A 84 4.39 -26.05 -17.70
CA SER A 84 4.50 -27.39 -18.27
C SER A 84 3.41 -27.58 -19.33
N PRO A 85 3.66 -28.27 -20.46
CA PRO A 85 2.68 -28.43 -21.53
C PRO A 85 1.57 -29.46 -21.21
N VAL A 86 1.33 -29.73 -19.93
CA VAL A 86 0.36 -30.71 -19.41
C VAL A 86 -0.28 -30.17 -18.13
N CYS A 87 -1.59 -30.33 -18.00
CA CYS A 87 -2.38 -29.65 -16.97
C CYS A 87 -1.99 -30.08 -15.55
N ALA A 88 -1.80 -31.39 -15.32
CA ALA A 88 -1.52 -31.93 -13.99
C ALA A 88 -0.22 -31.39 -13.35
N PRO A 89 0.95 -31.42 -14.01
CA PRO A 89 2.17 -30.86 -13.42
C PRO A 89 2.14 -29.33 -13.35
N THR A 90 1.49 -28.62 -14.28
CA THR A 90 1.32 -27.16 -14.17
C THR A 90 0.51 -26.76 -12.94
N ARG A 91 -0.50 -27.55 -12.56
CA ARG A 91 -1.28 -27.31 -11.34
C ARG A 91 -0.57 -27.72 -10.05
N ALA A 92 0.44 -28.60 -10.13
CA ALA A 92 1.14 -29.13 -8.97
C ALA A 92 2.44 -28.40 -8.62
N SER A 93 3.03 -27.67 -9.57
CA SER A 93 4.30 -26.94 -9.45
C SER A 93 4.19 -25.61 -8.71
#